data_AF-A0A2T2TRL1-F1
#
_entry.id   AF-A0A2T2TRL1-F1
#
_cell.length_a   1.000
_cell.length_b   1.000
_cell.length_c   1.000
_cell.angle_alpha   90.00
_cell.angle_beta   90.00
_cell.angle_gamma   90.00
#
_symmetry.space_group_name_H-M   'P 1'
#
loop_
_entity.id
_entity.type
_entity.pdbx_description
1 polymer ?
#
loop_
_entity_poly.entity_id
_entity_poly.type
_entity_poly.pdbx_seq_one_letter_code
_entity_poly.pdbx_strand_id
1 'polypeptide(L)'
;IALAAHKTDIVPKEYDGDPVDPNALKKLDFANTLAFRDFTPNLNAHEYSHSNIDVGPPPPKLRDPTMDYFTLFEFSAKWDPVPTMLTQNHVATVKGFVGQTTAYSEGMVKEDVVVLAEAPDRPQVRYVHGTHGRGTFTFYSGHDPEDYQHFVGDPPTDLSLHPNSPGYRLILNNILFPAAKKKKQKT
;
A
#
# COMPACT_ATOMS: atom_id res chain seq x y z
N ILE A 1 0.39 2.15 11.42
CA ILE A 1 1.15 1.80 12.65
C ILE A 1 1.18 2.96 13.64
N ALA A 2 1.85 4.08 13.33
CA ALA A 2 1.98 5.23 14.25
C ALA A 2 0.65 5.74 14.84
N LEU A 3 -0.43 5.83 14.04
CA LEU A 3 -1.75 6.23 14.54
C LEU A 3 -2.30 5.30 15.62
N ALA A 4 -2.03 3.99 15.55
CA ALA A 4 -2.42 3.06 16.60
C ALA A 4 -1.60 3.28 17.88
N ALA A 5 -0.34 3.67 17.74
CA ALA A 5 0.57 3.91 18.85
C ALA A 5 0.56 5.35 19.37
N HIS A 6 -0.39 6.21 19.00
CA HIS A 6 -0.37 7.65 19.34
C HIS A 6 -0.28 8.00 20.84
N LYS A 7 -0.50 7.03 21.75
CA LYS A 7 -0.43 7.16 23.22
C LYS A 7 0.58 6.22 23.89
N THR A 8 1.41 5.53 23.11
CA THR A 8 2.39 4.58 23.64
C THR A 8 3.63 4.59 22.78
N ASP A 9 4.78 4.37 23.41
CA ASP A 9 6.02 4.23 22.66
C ASP A 9 6.13 2.82 22.06
N ILE A 10 6.44 2.75 20.77
CA ILE A 10 6.72 1.53 20.00
C ILE A 10 8.07 1.62 19.27
N VAL A 11 8.83 2.70 19.46
CA VAL A 11 10.08 2.94 18.75
C VAL A 11 11.20 2.19 19.48
N PRO A 12 11.96 1.34 18.78
CA PRO A 12 13.12 0.69 19.37
C PRO A 12 14.17 1.70 19.86
N LYS A 13 14.75 1.43 21.03
CA LYS A 13 15.74 2.27 21.71
C LYS A 13 16.94 2.64 20.84
N GLU A 14 17.29 1.78 19.88
CA GLU A 14 18.37 2.00 18.93
C GLU A 14 18.15 3.24 18.05
N TYR A 15 16.90 3.71 17.88
CA TYR A 15 16.58 4.87 17.05
C TYR A 15 16.56 6.20 17.80
N ASP A 16 16.00 6.25 19.01
CA ASP A 16 15.77 7.50 19.77
C ASP A 16 16.28 7.50 21.22
N GLY A 17 16.59 6.33 21.78
CA GLY A 17 17.33 6.18 23.03
C GLY A 17 16.48 5.89 24.27
N ASP A 18 15.15 6.01 24.21
CA ASP A 18 14.21 5.53 25.21
C ASP A 18 13.69 4.11 24.90
N PRO A 19 13.40 3.30 25.93
CA PRO A 19 12.88 1.96 25.71
C PRO A 19 11.39 1.99 25.35
N VAL A 20 11.02 1.16 24.38
CA VAL A 20 9.63 0.80 24.07
C VAL A 20 8.82 0.55 25.36
N ASP A 21 7.59 1.07 25.41
CA ASP A 21 6.69 0.85 26.54
C ASP A 21 6.45 -0.67 26.74
N PRO A 22 6.69 -1.24 27.94
CA PRO A 22 6.50 -2.67 28.18
C PRO A 22 5.07 -3.18 27.90
N ASN A 23 4.09 -2.28 27.90
CA ASN A 23 2.69 -2.57 27.60
C ASN A 23 2.24 -2.03 26.24
N ALA A 24 3.16 -1.64 25.35
CA ALA A 24 2.83 -0.97 24.10
C ALA A 24 1.77 -1.69 23.26
N LEU A 25 1.93 -3.01 23.07
CA LEU A 25 1.01 -3.81 22.28
C LEU A 25 -0.43 -3.79 22.83
N LYS A 26 -0.61 -3.72 24.15
CA LYS A 26 -1.94 -3.64 24.79
C LYS A 26 -2.55 -2.25 24.72
N LYS A 27 -1.73 -1.23 24.48
CA LYS A 27 -2.13 0.19 24.41
C LYS A 27 -2.43 0.65 22.98
N LEU A 28 -2.25 -0.22 21.98
CA LEU A 28 -2.56 0.11 20.58
C LEU A 28 -4.06 0.39 20.41
N ASP A 29 -4.36 1.52 19.76
CA ASP A 29 -5.71 1.96 19.45
C ASP A 29 -5.96 1.95 17.94
N PHE A 30 -6.48 0.81 17.44
CA PHE A 30 -6.78 0.63 16.03
C PHE A 30 -7.96 1.48 15.52
N ALA A 31 -8.73 2.14 16.38
CA ALA A 31 -9.80 3.03 15.93
C ALA A 31 -9.24 4.23 15.14
N ASN A 32 -8.02 4.68 15.45
CA ASN A 32 -7.39 5.82 14.78
C ASN A 32 -6.70 5.47 13.45
N THR A 33 -6.53 4.18 13.12
CA THR A 33 -5.83 3.79 11.90
C THR A 33 -6.70 4.02 10.67
N LEU A 34 -6.07 4.22 9.52
CA LEU A 34 -6.79 4.43 8.26
C LEU A 34 -7.30 3.11 7.67
N ALA A 35 -6.38 2.19 7.36
CA ALA A 35 -6.72 1.02 6.54
C ALA A 35 -6.63 -0.33 7.26
N PHE A 36 -5.91 -0.39 8.39
CA PHE A 36 -5.51 -1.67 8.98
C PHE A 36 -5.92 -1.81 10.44
N ARG A 37 -6.30 -3.00 10.86
CA ARG A 37 -6.69 -3.35 12.23
C ARG A 37 -5.91 -4.57 12.74
N ASP A 38 -5.91 -4.76 14.06
CA ASP A 38 -5.42 -5.98 14.75
C ASP A 38 -3.99 -6.43 14.39
N PHE A 39 -3.17 -5.49 13.91
CA PHE A 39 -1.79 -5.76 13.56
C PHE A 39 -0.86 -5.65 14.77
N THR A 40 0.25 -6.37 14.69
CA THR A 40 1.35 -6.32 15.67
C THR A 40 2.54 -5.62 15.03
N PRO A 41 2.97 -4.45 15.55
CA PRO A 41 4.20 -3.80 15.13
C PRO A 41 5.42 -4.67 15.43
N ASN A 42 6.43 -4.55 14.58
CA ASN A 42 7.75 -5.09 14.84
C ASN A 42 8.54 -4.11 15.71
N LEU A 43 9.03 -4.59 16.84
CA LEU A 43 9.79 -3.81 17.82
C LEU A 43 11.29 -4.10 17.75
N ASN A 44 11.74 -4.87 16.76
CA ASN A 44 13.14 -5.19 16.55
C ASN A 44 13.77 -4.22 15.53
N ALA A 45 14.66 -3.34 16.00
CA ALA A 45 15.37 -2.36 15.17
C ALA A 45 16.22 -2.97 14.04
N HIS A 46 16.57 -4.26 14.16
CA HIS A 46 17.42 -4.97 13.20
C HIS A 46 16.61 -5.69 12.13
N GLU A 47 15.28 -5.73 12.24
CA GLU A 47 14.42 -6.33 11.24
C GLU A 47 13.92 -5.30 10.24
N TYR A 48 13.89 -5.71 8.97
CA TYR A 48 13.47 -4.83 7.88
C TYR A 48 11.95 -4.65 7.80
N SER A 49 11.15 -5.52 8.42
CA SER A 49 9.68 -5.42 8.42
C SER A 49 9.18 -4.54 9.56
N HIS A 50 8.09 -3.79 9.36
CA HIS A 50 7.52 -2.91 10.38
C HIS A 50 6.38 -3.53 11.17
N SER A 51 5.69 -4.53 10.62
CA SER A 51 4.55 -5.20 11.28
C SER A 51 4.13 -6.46 10.54
N ASN A 52 3.20 -7.22 11.12
CA ASN A 52 2.51 -8.30 10.40
C ASN A 52 1.49 -7.82 9.34
N ILE A 53 1.34 -6.51 9.12
CA ILE A 53 0.64 -5.99 7.92
C ILE A 53 1.48 -6.31 6.68
N ASP A 54 2.81 -6.21 6.82
CA ASP A 54 3.75 -6.30 5.72
C ASP A 54 3.91 -7.75 5.29
N VAL A 55 3.40 -8.06 4.10
CA VAL A 55 3.78 -9.29 3.41
C VAL A 55 5.12 -9.01 2.75
N GLY A 56 6.14 -9.77 3.18
CA GLY A 56 7.48 -9.71 2.63
C GLY A 56 7.53 -10.13 1.14
N PRO A 57 8.75 -10.20 0.57
CA PRO A 57 8.89 -10.62 -0.82
C PRO A 57 8.31 -12.03 -1.04
N PRO A 58 7.86 -12.35 -2.26
CA PRO A 58 7.42 -13.70 -2.59
C PRO A 58 8.47 -14.74 -2.18
N PRO A 59 8.05 -15.96 -1.79
CA PRO A 59 8.97 -17.06 -1.50
C PRO A 59 9.97 -17.24 -2.65
N PRO A 60 11.22 -17.64 -2.40
CA PRO A 60 12.25 -17.74 -3.45
C PRO A 60 11.81 -18.54 -4.69
N LYS A 61 10.96 -19.56 -4.51
CA LYS A 61 10.39 -20.39 -5.59
C LYS A 61 9.37 -19.67 -6.50
N LEU A 62 8.88 -18.52 -6.06
CA LEU A 62 7.89 -17.66 -6.74
C LEU A 62 8.47 -16.29 -7.10
N ARG A 63 9.78 -16.07 -6.92
CA ARG A 63 10.48 -14.84 -7.34
C ARG A 63 10.79 -14.83 -8.84
N ASP A 64 9.87 -15.37 -9.64
CA ASP A 64 9.87 -15.16 -11.07
C ASP A 64 8.98 -13.95 -11.35
N PRO A 65 9.53 -12.82 -11.86
CA PRO A 65 8.75 -11.64 -12.18
C PRO A 65 7.62 -11.90 -13.19
N THR A 66 7.69 -13.00 -13.95
CA THR A 66 6.62 -13.39 -14.88
C THR A 66 5.42 -14.03 -14.17
N MET A 67 5.62 -14.51 -12.94
CA MET A 67 4.62 -15.19 -12.11
C MET A 67 4.13 -14.33 -10.94
N ASP A 68 4.78 -13.19 -10.68
CA ASP A 68 4.32 -12.21 -9.70
C ASP A 68 3.53 -11.11 -10.40
N TYR A 69 2.22 -11.10 -10.17
CA TYR A 69 1.31 -10.13 -10.74
C TYR A 69 0.11 -9.96 -9.82
N PHE A 70 -0.63 -8.87 -10.04
CA PHE A 70 -1.88 -8.59 -9.36
C PHE A 70 -2.89 -8.03 -10.34
N THR A 71 -4.16 -8.28 -10.05
CA THR A 71 -5.27 -7.92 -10.92
C THR A 71 -6.02 -6.75 -10.30
N LEU A 72 -6.36 -5.78 -11.14
CA LEU A 72 -7.17 -4.62 -10.77
C LEU A 72 -8.65 -5.04 -10.75
N PHE A 73 -9.37 -4.60 -9.72
CA PHE A 73 -10.81 -4.80 -9.67
C PHE A 73 -11.52 -3.86 -10.63
N GLU A 74 -12.59 -4.36 -11.25
CA GLU A 74 -13.48 -3.55 -12.07
C GLU A 74 -14.61 -2.96 -11.23
N PHE A 75 -14.78 -1.65 -11.32
CA PHE A 75 -15.77 -0.90 -10.57
C PHE A 75 -16.78 -0.24 -11.52
N SER A 76 -17.99 0.00 -11.01
CA SER A 76 -18.99 0.71 -11.79
C SER A 76 -18.69 2.21 -11.79
N ALA A 77 -18.36 2.79 -12.95
CA ALA A 77 -18.15 4.24 -13.07
C ALA A 77 -19.35 5.09 -12.57
N LYS A 78 -20.56 4.49 -12.56
CA LYS A 78 -21.79 5.15 -12.11
C LYS A 78 -21.89 5.19 -10.57
N TRP A 79 -21.51 4.11 -9.91
CA TRP A 79 -21.72 3.93 -8.46
C TRP A 79 -20.43 4.19 -7.67
N ASP A 80 -19.29 3.81 -8.23
CA ASP A 80 -17.96 3.82 -7.61
C ASP A 80 -16.97 4.62 -8.46
N PRO A 81 -17.21 5.93 -8.67
CA PRO A 81 -16.40 6.72 -9.58
C PRO A 81 -14.93 6.78 -9.15
N VAL A 82 -14.66 6.90 -7.84
CA VAL A 82 -13.28 7.01 -7.32
C VAL A 82 -12.50 5.70 -7.52
N PRO A 83 -12.96 4.53 -7.05
CA PRO A 83 -12.32 3.26 -7.37
C PRO A 83 -12.12 3.02 -8.87
N THR A 84 -13.11 3.37 -9.70
CA THR A 84 -13.01 3.25 -11.17
C THR A 84 -11.86 4.09 -11.73
N MET A 85 -11.69 5.33 -11.26
CA MET A 85 -10.59 6.20 -11.70
C MET A 85 -9.23 5.70 -11.18
N LEU A 86 -9.18 5.25 -9.93
CA LEU A 86 -7.94 4.78 -9.31
C LEU A 86 -7.41 3.50 -9.98
N THR A 87 -8.31 2.64 -10.47
CA THR A 87 -7.97 1.40 -11.19
C THR A 87 -7.89 1.57 -12.71
N GLN A 88 -8.12 2.79 -13.24
CA GLN A 88 -8.09 3.01 -14.68
C GLN A 88 -6.71 2.73 -15.29
N ASN A 89 -6.62 1.64 -16.05
CA ASN A 89 -5.38 1.21 -16.68
C ASN A 89 -5.64 0.61 -18.06
N HIS A 90 -4.59 0.53 -18.87
CA HIS A 90 -4.62 -0.06 -20.21
C HIS A 90 -4.43 -1.59 -20.18
N VAL A 91 -4.18 -2.15 -19.01
CA VAL A 91 -4.11 -3.58 -18.71
C VAL A 91 -4.89 -3.86 -17.43
N ALA A 92 -5.54 -5.03 -17.34
CA ALA A 92 -6.23 -5.45 -16.11
C ALA A 92 -5.29 -6.06 -15.07
N THR A 93 -4.14 -6.58 -15.51
CA THR A 93 -3.16 -7.26 -14.68
C THR A 93 -1.82 -6.52 -14.78
N VAL A 94 -1.24 -6.21 -13.63
CA VAL A 94 0.02 -5.47 -13.51
C VAL A 94 1.06 -6.40 -12.89
N LYS A 95 2.30 -6.33 -13.38
CA LYS A 95 3.42 -7.07 -12.78
C LYS A 95 3.62 -6.63 -11.34
N GLY A 96 3.90 -7.59 -10.48
CA GLY A 96 4.33 -7.33 -9.11
C GLY A 96 5.68 -6.62 -9.10
N PHE A 97 5.98 -6.01 -7.98
CA PHE A 97 7.27 -5.38 -7.70
C PHE A 97 7.47 -5.39 -6.19
N VAL A 98 8.70 -5.67 -5.78
CA VAL A 98 9.09 -5.90 -4.40
C VAL A 98 9.37 -4.56 -3.73
N GLY A 99 9.00 -4.48 -2.46
CA GLY A 99 9.39 -3.39 -1.59
C GLY A 99 9.41 -3.87 -0.14
N GLN A 100 9.72 -2.96 0.77
CA GLN A 100 9.69 -3.24 2.20
C GLN A 100 8.32 -3.79 2.65
N THR A 101 7.25 -3.16 2.16
CA THR A 101 5.88 -3.68 2.20
C THR A 101 5.49 -4.12 0.80
N THR A 102 5.76 -5.37 0.42
CA THR A 102 5.49 -5.86 -0.93
C THR A 102 3.99 -6.03 -1.15
N ALA A 103 3.26 -6.58 -0.19
CA ALA A 103 1.81 -6.60 -0.17
C ALA A 103 1.29 -6.40 1.25
N TYR A 104 -0.02 -6.20 1.40
CA TYR A 104 -0.67 -6.11 2.70
C TYR A 104 -1.40 -7.42 3.00
N SER A 105 -1.30 -7.90 4.25
CA SER A 105 -2.06 -9.05 4.72
C SER A 105 -3.56 -8.74 4.69
N GLU A 106 -4.33 -9.52 3.94
CA GLU A 106 -5.76 -9.26 3.73
C GLU A 106 -6.54 -9.26 5.05
N GLY A 107 -6.22 -10.19 5.96
CA GLY A 107 -6.89 -10.31 7.26
C GLY A 107 -6.66 -9.13 8.22
N MET A 108 -5.72 -8.24 7.89
CA MET A 108 -5.44 -7.01 8.66
C MET A 108 -6.09 -5.77 8.03
N VAL A 109 -6.71 -5.88 6.87
CA VAL A 109 -7.43 -4.77 6.21
C VAL A 109 -8.78 -4.57 6.91
N LYS A 110 -9.16 -3.32 7.19
CA LYS A 110 -10.48 -3.00 7.76
C LYS A 110 -11.60 -3.26 6.76
N GLU A 111 -12.77 -3.62 7.27
CA GLU A 111 -13.95 -3.99 6.47
C GLU A 111 -14.48 -2.84 5.59
N ASP A 112 -14.30 -1.59 6.00
CA ASP A 112 -14.72 -0.40 5.28
C ASP A 112 -13.72 0.09 4.23
N VAL A 113 -12.58 -0.60 4.09
CA VAL A 113 -11.54 -0.30 3.11
C VAL A 113 -11.82 -1.03 1.81
N VAL A 114 -11.80 -0.30 0.71
CA VAL A 114 -11.99 -0.85 -0.63
C VAL A 114 -10.67 -1.43 -1.12
N VAL A 115 -10.65 -2.73 -1.39
CA VAL A 115 -9.56 -3.39 -2.12
C VAL A 115 -9.68 -3.05 -3.59
N LEU A 116 -8.63 -2.45 -4.16
CA LEU A 116 -8.57 -2.06 -5.57
C LEU A 116 -7.81 -3.07 -6.42
N ALA A 117 -6.91 -3.85 -5.80
CA ALA A 117 -6.15 -4.88 -6.48
C ALA A 117 -5.62 -5.95 -5.53
N GLU A 118 -5.61 -7.19 -6.01
CA GLU A 118 -5.14 -8.37 -5.26
C GLU A 118 -4.25 -9.29 -6.12
N ALA A 119 -3.44 -10.09 -5.45
CA ALA A 119 -2.69 -11.16 -6.11
C ALA A 119 -3.51 -12.45 -6.10
N PRO A 120 -3.56 -13.23 -7.20
CA PRO A 120 -4.31 -14.48 -7.23
C PRO A 120 -3.74 -15.51 -6.25
N ASP A 121 -4.64 -16.33 -5.69
CA ASP A 121 -4.32 -17.49 -4.85
C ASP A 121 -3.46 -17.18 -3.61
N ARG A 122 -3.48 -15.93 -3.14
CA ARG A 122 -2.74 -15.47 -1.96
C ARG A 122 -3.64 -14.53 -1.14
N PRO A 123 -3.74 -14.69 0.20
CA PRO A 123 -4.52 -13.81 1.07
C PRO A 123 -3.79 -12.47 1.30
N GLN A 124 -3.53 -11.74 0.22
CA GLN A 124 -2.78 -10.50 0.23
C GLN A 124 -3.33 -9.52 -0.82
N VAL A 125 -3.34 -8.24 -0.46
CA VAL A 125 -3.82 -7.16 -1.33
C VAL A 125 -2.67 -6.20 -1.68
N ARG A 126 -2.74 -5.58 -2.86
CA ARG A 126 -1.68 -4.71 -3.39
C ARG A 126 -2.05 -3.23 -3.38
N TYR A 127 -3.34 -2.95 -3.46
CA TYR A 127 -3.82 -1.59 -3.64
C TYR A 127 -5.14 -1.43 -2.89
N VAL A 128 -5.20 -0.48 -1.97
CA VAL A 128 -6.38 -0.25 -1.12
C VAL A 128 -6.72 1.22 -1.02
N HIS A 129 -7.99 1.53 -0.84
CA HIS A 129 -8.52 2.88 -0.79
C HIS A 129 -9.60 3.03 0.27
N GLY A 130 -9.70 4.22 0.86
CA GLY A 130 -10.77 4.53 1.79
C GLY A 130 -10.98 6.03 1.97
N THR A 131 -12.01 6.37 2.74
CA THR A 131 -12.36 7.74 3.11
C THR A 131 -11.97 8.03 4.55
N HIS A 132 -11.56 9.26 4.84
CA HIS A 132 -11.38 9.73 6.20
C HIS A 132 -11.84 11.18 6.34
N GLY A 133 -12.90 11.41 7.12
CA GLY A 133 -13.53 12.71 7.23
C GLY A 133 -14.05 13.21 5.86
N ARG A 134 -13.48 14.31 5.37
CA ARG A 134 -13.79 14.89 4.05
C ARG A 134 -12.78 14.53 2.96
N GLY A 135 -11.77 13.75 3.31
CA GLY A 135 -10.69 13.34 2.42
C GLY A 135 -10.72 11.84 2.13
N THR A 136 -9.74 11.42 1.35
CA THR A 136 -9.51 10.03 1.00
C THR A 136 -8.05 9.67 1.23
N PHE A 137 -7.77 8.38 1.37
CA PHE A 137 -6.43 7.83 1.35
C PHE A 137 -6.37 6.67 0.36
N THR A 138 -5.18 6.43 -0.18
CA THR A 138 -4.90 5.25 -1.00
C THR A 138 -3.52 4.74 -0.65
N PHE A 139 -3.39 3.44 -0.44
CA PHE A 139 -2.11 2.77 -0.22
C PHE A 139 -1.83 1.79 -1.34
N TYR A 140 -0.66 1.91 -1.96
CA TYR A 140 -0.18 1.06 -3.04
C TYR A 140 1.15 0.44 -2.63
N SER A 141 1.21 -0.88 -2.59
CA SER A 141 2.33 -1.63 -2.03
C SER A 141 3.44 -1.88 -3.05
N GLY A 142 4.67 -2.10 -2.55
CA GLY A 142 5.89 -2.25 -3.34
C GLY A 142 6.72 -0.97 -3.41
N HIS A 143 7.88 -1.03 -4.07
CA HIS A 143 8.81 0.08 -4.19
C HIS A 143 8.71 0.80 -5.55
N ASP A 144 9.17 0.16 -6.62
CA ASP A 144 9.21 0.72 -7.97
C ASP A 144 8.53 -0.24 -8.95
N PRO A 145 7.46 0.17 -9.64
CA PRO A 145 6.75 -0.70 -10.58
C PRO A 145 7.55 -1.18 -11.79
N GLU A 146 8.62 -0.48 -12.16
CA GLU A 146 9.45 -0.83 -13.32
C GLU A 146 10.83 -1.37 -12.91
N ASP A 147 11.06 -1.52 -11.61
CA ASP A 147 12.21 -2.22 -11.04
C ASP A 147 11.73 -3.26 -10.02
N TYR A 148 11.56 -4.48 -10.52
CA TYR A 148 10.96 -5.60 -9.77
C TYR A 148 11.61 -5.81 -8.40
N GLN A 149 12.93 -5.69 -8.31
CA GLN A 149 13.64 -5.84 -7.05
C GLN A 149 14.81 -4.85 -7.00
N HIS A 150 14.53 -3.67 -6.45
CA HIS A 150 15.52 -2.62 -6.23
C HIS A 150 16.41 -2.94 -5.01
N PHE A 151 17.72 -2.92 -5.19
CA PHE A 151 18.70 -3.05 -4.12
C PHE A 151 19.36 -1.72 -3.77
N VAL A 152 19.86 -1.61 -2.54
CA VAL A 152 20.61 -0.43 -2.11
C VAL A 152 21.87 -0.28 -2.98
N GLY A 153 21.95 0.84 -3.70
CA GLY A 153 23.05 1.17 -4.60
C GLY A 153 22.75 0.95 -6.08
N ASP A 154 21.59 0.37 -6.42
CA ASP A 154 21.14 0.28 -7.81
C ASP A 154 20.88 1.70 -8.37
N PRO A 155 21.12 1.91 -9.68
CA PRO A 155 20.82 3.18 -10.30
C PRO A 155 19.31 3.47 -10.25
N PRO A 156 18.91 4.76 -10.25
CA PRO A 156 17.49 5.10 -10.35
C PRO A 156 16.92 4.64 -11.70
N THR A 157 15.66 4.21 -11.68
CA THR A 157 14.91 3.82 -12.89
C THR A 157 14.83 4.97 -13.89
N ASP A 158 15.25 4.71 -15.14
CA ASP A 158 15.13 5.68 -16.23
C ASP A 158 13.71 5.68 -16.78
N LEU A 159 12.89 6.63 -16.30
CA LEU A 159 11.49 6.77 -16.69
C LEU A 159 11.27 6.96 -18.20
N SER A 160 12.29 7.42 -18.94
CA SER A 160 12.19 7.58 -20.40
C SER A 160 12.03 6.24 -21.14
N LEU A 161 12.46 5.14 -20.51
CA LEU A 161 12.32 3.78 -21.01
C LEU A 161 10.93 3.16 -20.72
N HIS A 162 10.14 3.79 -19.85
CA HIS A 162 8.85 3.27 -19.39
C HIS A 162 7.65 4.20 -19.65
N PRO A 163 7.47 4.75 -20.87
CA PRO A 163 6.43 5.74 -21.15
C PRO A 163 5.00 5.19 -21.01
N ASN A 164 4.83 3.87 -21.07
CA ASN A 164 3.54 3.19 -20.96
C ASN A 164 3.47 2.27 -19.72
N SER A 165 4.25 2.55 -18.67
CA SER A 165 4.22 1.74 -17.44
C SER A 165 2.80 1.65 -16.87
N PRO A 166 2.23 0.43 -16.72
CA PRO A 166 0.94 0.27 -16.06
C PRO A 166 1.05 0.60 -14.56
N GLY A 167 2.17 0.31 -13.91
CA GLY A 167 2.34 0.56 -12.49
C GLY A 167 2.47 2.05 -12.14
N TYR A 168 3.28 2.81 -12.90
CA TYR A 168 3.36 4.26 -12.72
C TYR A 168 2.03 4.96 -13.07
N ARG A 169 1.26 4.42 -14.04
CA ARG A 169 -0.07 4.96 -14.34
C ARG A 169 -1.00 4.95 -13.12
N LEU A 170 -0.99 3.88 -12.32
CA LEU A 170 -1.79 3.79 -11.09
C LEU A 170 -1.36 4.84 -10.05
N ILE A 171 -0.06 5.10 -9.93
CA ILE A 171 0.47 6.18 -9.07
C ILE A 171 -0.05 7.53 -9.55
N LEU A 172 0.02 7.81 -10.87
CA LEU A 172 -0.45 9.07 -11.44
C LEU A 172 -1.97 9.27 -11.28
N ASN A 173 -2.77 8.19 -11.36
CA ASN A 173 -4.20 8.27 -11.10
C ASN A 173 -4.51 8.85 -9.71
N ASN A 174 -3.68 8.57 -8.69
CA ASN A 174 -3.83 9.12 -7.34
C ASN A 174 -3.55 10.62 -7.25
N ILE A 175 -2.59 11.13 -8.04
CA ILE A 175 -2.13 12.53 -7.98
C ILE A 175 -3.07 13.45 -8.80
N LEU A 176 -3.55 12.97 -9.94
CA LEU A 176 -4.32 13.79 -10.88
C LEU A 176 -5.78 14.00 -10.45
N PHE A 177 -6.34 13.10 -9.64
CA PHE A 177 -7.74 13.16 -9.22
C PHE A 177 -8.08 14.36 -8.30
N PRO A 178 -7.32 14.66 -7.22
CA PRO A 178 -7.59 15.82 -6.37
C PRO A 178 -7.41 17.17 -7.09
N ALA A 179 -6.65 17.20 -8.19
CA ALA A 179 -6.35 18.43 -8.95
C ALA A 179 -7.49 18.85 -9.91
N ALA A 180 -8.47 17.97 -10.16
CA ALA A 180 -9.60 18.27 -11.01
C ALA A 180 -10.61 19.19 -10.30
N LYS A 181 -10.42 20.51 -10.40
CA LYS A 181 -11.42 21.49 -9.96
C LYS A 181 -12.76 21.22 -10.65
N LYS A 182 -13.84 21.04 -9.88
CA LYS A 182 -15.19 21.04 -10.43
C LYS A 182 -15.39 22.35 -11.22
N LYS A 183 -15.67 22.25 -12.53
CA LYS A 183 -16.23 23.38 -13.27
C LYS A 183 -17.52 23.78 -12.56
N LYS A 184 -17.63 25.05 -12.16
CA LYS A 184 -18.90 25.59 -11.64
C LYS A 184 -19.96 25.33 -12.70
N GLN A 185 -21.04 24.64 -12.33
CA GLN A 185 -22.20 24.54 -13.22
C GLN A 185 -22.68 25.97 -13.49
N LYS A 186 -22.91 26.29 -14.76
CA LYS A 186 -23.59 27.54 -15.10
C LYS A 186 -25.01 27.43 -14.56
N THR A 187 -25.32 28.27 -13.59
CA THR A 187 -26.70 28.61 -13.23
C THR A 187 -27.20 29.64 -14.23
#